data_AF-A0A4Y7JXQ6-F1
#
_entry.id   AF-A0A4Y7JXQ6-F1
#
_cell.length_a   1.000
_cell.length_b   1.000
_cell.length_c   1.000
_cell.angle_alpha   90.00
_cell.angle_beta   90.00
_cell.angle_gamma   90.00
#
_symmetry.space_group_name_H-M   'P 1'
#
loop_
_entity.id
_entity.type
_entity.pdbx_description
1 polymer ?
#
loop_
_entity_poly.entity_id
_entity_poly.type
_entity_poly.pdbx_seq_one_letter_code
_entity_poly.pdbx_strand_id
1 'polypeptide(L)'
;MSYNCAGVAISRYGDYWRQLRKIVVLELLSATQVRLFGSLREEEVSNMIQSVSLKAGLPVNISELTSSLSNDVTSRAAFGNKCKDKEVLTSLLTEATALSGGFSMEDLFPSIKMLHFIGGVASKLKRMHKRVDKFLAEVIEEHRRNGTTTECSNDGQSEEDLVDVLLRVQESGELQFPLTMANIKAVILVSVIY
;
A
#
# COMPACT_ATOMS: atom_id res chain seq x y z
N MET A 1 8.82 5.24 -9.59
CA MET A 1 7.98 4.94 -8.40
C MET A 1 6.59 5.54 -8.51
N SER A 2 6.44 6.78 -8.99
CA SER A 2 5.20 7.56 -8.91
C SER A 2 4.06 7.22 -9.88
N TYR A 3 4.17 6.17 -10.71
CA TYR A 3 3.16 5.87 -11.75
C TYR A 3 2.73 7.10 -12.57
N ASN A 4 3.68 7.91 -13.07
CA ASN A 4 3.40 9.20 -13.73
C ASN A 4 2.64 10.23 -12.86
N CYS A 5 2.94 10.25 -11.56
CA CYS A 5 2.29 11.12 -10.56
C CYS A 5 0.78 10.89 -10.44
N ALA A 6 0.33 9.66 -10.68
CA ALA A 6 -1.08 9.29 -10.70
C ALA A 6 -1.68 8.93 -9.33
N GLY A 7 -0.94 9.21 -8.25
CA GLY A 7 -1.36 8.99 -6.86
C GLY A 7 -1.67 10.29 -6.13
N VAL A 8 -2.52 10.23 -5.09
CA VAL A 8 -2.99 11.40 -4.31
C VAL A 8 -1.85 12.18 -3.66
N ALA A 9 -0.77 11.51 -3.26
CA ALA A 9 0.38 12.13 -2.58
C ALA A 9 1.21 13.07 -3.47
N ILE A 10 1.12 12.93 -4.79
CA ILE A 10 2.09 13.53 -5.74
C ILE A 10 1.45 14.11 -7.01
N SER A 11 0.12 13.95 -7.19
CA SER A 11 -0.60 14.59 -8.30
C SER A 11 -0.81 16.07 -8.06
N ARG A 12 -0.86 16.85 -9.14
CA ARG A 12 -1.20 18.27 -9.07
C ARG A 12 -2.66 18.43 -8.67
N TYR A 13 -2.95 19.41 -7.83
CA TYR A 13 -4.32 19.73 -7.42
C TYR A 13 -5.20 20.06 -8.64
N GLY A 14 -6.41 19.49 -8.66
CA GLY A 14 -7.38 19.61 -9.75
C GLY A 14 -8.56 18.66 -9.55
N ASP A 15 -9.50 18.60 -10.50
CA ASP A 15 -10.68 17.73 -10.41
C ASP A 15 -10.31 16.26 -10.25
N TYR A 16 -9.31 15.80 -10.99
CA TYR A 16 -8.75 14.46 -10.87
C TYR A 16 -8.24 14.15 -9.46
N TRP A 17 -7.41 15.04 -8.89
CA TRP A 17 -6.89 14.87 -7.53
C TRP A 17 -8.02 14.88 -6.50
N ARG A 18 -9.00 15.77 -6.66
CA ARG A 18 -10.18 15.83 -5.79
C ARG A 18 -10.98 14.53 -5.83
N GLN A 19 -11.17 13.95 -7.02
CA GLN A 19 -11.84 12.67 -7.20
C GLN A 19 -11.06 11.54 -6.51
N LEU A 20 -9.75 11.41 -6.75
CA LEU A 20 -8.93 10.40 -6.09
C LEU A 20 -8.95 10.55 -4.56
N ARG A 21 -8.81 11.78 -4.06
CA ARG A 21 -8.89 12.04 -2.62
C ARG A 21 -10.27 11.67 -2.05
N LYS A 22 -11.35 11.95 -2.78
CA LYS A 22 -12.71 11.56 -2.38
C LYS A 22 -12.84 10.04 -2.27
N ILE A 23 -12.31 9.30 -3.25
CA ILE A 23 -12.29 7.83 -3.22
C ILE A 23 -11.54 7.34 -1.98
N VAL A 24 -10.30 7.80 -1.75
CA VAL A 24 -9.53 7.42 -0.55
C VAL A 24 -10.28 7.76 0.74
N VAL A 25 -10.87 8.96 0.85
CA VAL A 25 -11.55 9.36 2.09
C VAL A 25 -12.82 8.54 2.34
N LEU A 26 -13.62 8.26 1.30
CA LEU A 26 -14.89 7.53 1.46
C LEU A 26 -14.68 6.02 1.62
N GLU A 27 -13.76 5.46 0.84
CA GLU A 27 -13.56 4.02 0.73
C GLU A 27 -12.52 3.47 1.70
N LEU A 28 -11.58 4.29 2.19
CA LEU A 28 -10.54 3.85 3.14
C LEU A 28 -10.64 4.49 4.51
N LEU A 29 -10.84 5.80 4.54
CA LEU A 29 -10.73 6.61 5.76
C LEU A 29 -12.08 6.99 6.34
N SER A 30 -13.16 6.35 5.89
CA SER A 30 -14.49 6.61 6.43
C SER A 30 -14.62 6.04 7.84
N ALA A 31 -15.49 6.65 8.65
CA ALA A 31 -15.73 6.18 10.01
C ALA A 31 -16.21 4.71 10.05
N THR A 32 -16.89 4.25 9.00
CA THR A 32 -17.30 2.85 8.87
C THR A 32 -16.10 1.93 8.67
N GLN A 33 -15.19 2.27 7.74
CA GLN A 33 -13.99 1.48 7.48
C GLN A 33 -13.04 1.47 8.69
N VAL A 34 -12.86 2.61 9.35
CA VAL A 34 -12.04 2.71 10.57
C VAL A 34 -12.56 1.81 11.70
N ARG A 35 -13.88 1.63 11.79
CA ARG A 35 -14.52 0.69 12.73
C ARG A 35 -14.35 -0.76 12.32
N LEU A 36 -14.49 -1.08 11.04
CA LEU A 36 -14.23 -2.43 10.51
C LEU A 36 -12.79 -2.84 10.80
N PHE A 37 -11.82 -1.96 10.53
CA PHE A 37 -10.42 -2.18 10.90
C PHE A 37 -10.17 -2.18 12.42
N GLY A 38 -11.18 -1.93 13.26
CA GLY A 38 -11.09 -2.03 14.71
C GLY A 38 -10.80 -3.45 15.18
N SER A 39 -11.62 -4.41 14.74
CA SER A 39 -11.43 -5.83 15.06
C SER A 39 -10.09 -6.35 14.52
N LEU A 40 -9.72 -5.93 13.32
CA LEU A 40 -8.43 -6.24 12.70
C LEU A 40 -7.26 -5.77 13.57
N ARG A 41 -7.29 -4.52 14.05
CA ARG A 41 -6.24 -4.00 14.95
C ARG A 41 -6.19 -4.75 16.27
N GLU A 42 -7.34 -5.08 16.86
CA GLU A 42 -7.41 -5.85 18.09
C GLU A 42 -6.76 -7.23 17.94
N GLU A 43 -7.02 -7.90 16.82
CA GLU A 43 -6.41 -9.20 16.51
C GLU A 43 -4.90 -9.10 16.33
N GLU A 44 -4.41 -8.14 15.53
CA GLU A 44 -2.96 -7.96 15.33
C GLU A 44 -2.24 -7.56 16.63
N VAL A 45 -2.87 -6.74 17.47
CA VAL A 45 -2.35 -6.40 18.81
C VAL A 45 -2.30 -7.64 19.71
N SER A 46 -3.33 -8.49 19.67
CA SER A 46 -3.33 -9.75 20.43
C SER A 46 -2.20 -10.68 19.99
N ASN A 47 -1.99 -10.84 18.68
CA ASN A 47 -0.89 -11.62 18.11
C ASN A 47 0.47 -11.07 18.56
N MET A 48 0.63 -9.75 18.54
CA MET A 48 1.83 -9.07 19.03
C MET A 48 2.08 -9.34 20.52
N ILE A 49 1.06 -9.20 21.38
CA ILE A 49 1.16 -9.47 22.82
C ILE A 49 1.58 -10.93 23.07
N GLN A 50 0.99 -11.87 22.34
CA GLN A 50 1.37 -13.28 22.43
C GLN A 50 2.84 -13.48 22.05
N SER A 51 3.31 -12.87 20.95
CA SER A 51 4.72 -12.95 20.53
C SER A 51 5.71 -12.43 21.58
N VAL A 52 5.32 -11.38 22.33
CA VAL A 52 6.12 -10.80 23.42
C VAL A 52 6.10 -11.71 24.64
N SER A 53 4.94 -12.28 25.00
CA SER A 53 4.83 -13.20 26.14
C SER A 53 5.72 -14.43 25.99
N LEU A 54 5.93 -14.92 24.75
CA LEU A 54 6.82 -16.04 24.45
C LEU A 54 8.31 -15.70 24.65
N LYS A 55 8.65 -14.40 24.71
CA LYS A 55 10.00 -13.88 24.93
C LYS A 55 10.20 -13.38 26.37
N ALA A 56 9.37 -13.83 27.31
CA ALA A 56 9.44 -13.40 28.71
C ALA A 56 10.86 -13.52 29.28
N GLY A 57 11.37 -12.41 29.84
CA GLY A 57 12.72 -12.33 30.41
C GLY A 57 13.84 -11.99 29.40
N LEU A 58 13.53 -11.85 28.12
CA LEU A 58 14.49 -11.40 27.10
C LEU A 58 14.24 -9.92 26.72
N PRO A 59 15.29 -9.16 26.34
CA PRO A 59 15.12 -7.84 25.76
C PRO A 59 14.30 -7.89 24.47
N VAL A 60 13.37 -6.94 24.32
CA VAL A 60 12.51 -6.81 23.13
C VAL A 60 12.78 -5.46 22.46
N ASN A 61 12.95 -5.49 21.13
CA ASN A 61 13.07 -4.28 20.32
C ASN A 61 11.69 -3.70 20.02
N ILE A 62 11.31 -2.64 20.74
CA ILE A 62 9.99 -1.99 20.60
C ILE A 62 9.82 -1.32 19.24
N SER A 63 10.89 -0.80 18.64
CA SER A 63 10.82 -0.16 17.33
C SER A 63 10.46 -1.18 16.24
N GLU A 64 11.09 -2.35 16.27
CA GLU A 64 10.81 -3.45 15.35
C GLU A 64 9.39 -3.99 15.56
N LEU A 65 8.98 -4.17 16.81
CA LEU A 65 7.65 -4.62 17.18
C LEU A 65 6.54 -3.68 16.67
N THR A 66 6.71 -2.37 16.90
CA THR A 66 5.74 -1.35 16.46
C THR A 66 5.69 -1.25 14.94
N SER A 67 6.85 -1.35 14.27
CA SER A 67 6.93 -1.35 12.81
C SER A 67 6.26 -2.58 12.20
N SER A 68 6.46 -3.77 12.80
CA SER A 68 5.80 -5.01 12.38
C SER A 68 4.28 -4.90 12.56
N LEU A 69 3.81 -4.47 13.73
CA LEU A 69 2.38 -4.30 13.98
C LEU A 69 1.74 -3.34 12.97
N SER A 70 2.38 -2.20 12.70
CA SER A 70 1.89 -1.25 11.70
C SER A 70 1.83 -1.87 10.31
N ASN A 71 2.88 -2.61 9.91
CA ASN A 71 2.91 -3.29 8.61
C ASN A 71 1.84 -4.38 8.50
N ASP A 72 1.63 -5.16 9.56
CA ASP A 72 0.62 -6.22 9.60
C ASP A 72 -0.79 -5.65 9.49
N VAL A 73 -1.09 -4.61 10.28
CA VAL A 73 -2.38 -3.90 10.23
C VAL A 73 -2.62 -3.30 8.84
N THR A 74 -1.65 -2.56 8.31
CA THR A 74 -1.80 -1.88 7.02
C THR A 74 -1.86 -2.87 5.86
N SER A 75 -1.04 -3.92 5.88
CA SER A 75 -1.07 -4.99 4.87
C SER A 75 -2.41 -5.70 4.85
N ARG A 76 -2.94 -6.06 6.02
CA ARG A 76 -4.21 -6.77 6.12
C ARG A 76 -5.41 -5.87 5.79
N ALA A 77 -5.36 -4.58 6.11
CA ALA A 77 -6.38 -3.63 5.66
C ALA A 77 -6.33 -3.39 4.14
N ALA A 78 -5.13 -3.37 3.56
CA ALA A 78 -4.95 -3.13 2.13
C ALA A 78 -5.24 -4.36 1.26
N PHE A 79 -4.89 -5.56 1.72
CA PHE A 79 -4.84 -6.79 0.91
C PHE A 79 -5.64 -7.96 1.52
N GLY A 80 -6.34 -7.74 2.63
CA GLY A 80 -6.98 -8.80 3.41
C GLY A 80 -5.99 -9.87 3.88
N ASN A 81 -6.52 -11.06 4.15
CA ASN A 81 -5.71 -12.27 4.43
C ASN A 81 -5.12 -12.90 3.15
N LYS A 82 -5.22 -12.21 1.99
CA LYS A 82 -4.82 -12.73 0.68
C LYS A 82 -3.35 -12.42 0.35
N CYS A 83 -2.68 -11.52 1.09
CA CYS A 83 -1.26 -11.23 0.89
C CYS A 83 -0.36 -12.39 1.39
N LYS A 84 0.02 -13.29 0.48
CA LYS A 84 0.89 -14.44 0.78
C LYS A 84 2.34 -14.07 1.11
N ASP A 85 2.83 -12.96 0.56
CA ASP A 85 4.25 -12.60 0.62
C ASP A 85 4.52 -11.37 1.52
N LYS A 86 4.12 -11.45 2.80
CA LYS A 86 4.36 -10.37 3.79
C LYS A 86 5.84 -9.95 3.90
N GLU A 87 6.77 -10.90 3.77
CA GLU A 87 8.21 -10.61 3.79
C GLU A 87 8.66 -9.79 2.58
N VAL A 88 8.13 -10.11 1.40
CA VAL A 88 8.41 -9.36 0.17
C VAL A 88 7.85 -7.95 0.30
N LEU A 89 6.63 -7.80 0.81
CA LEU A 89 6.04 -6.50 1.08
C LEU A 89 6.92 -5.67 2.05
N THR A 90 7.31 -6.25 3.18
CA THR A 90 8.14 -5.58 4.20
C THR A 90 9.50 -5.17 3.62
N SER A 91 10.12 -6.03 2.82
CA SER A 91 11.38 -5.73 2.11
C SER A 91 11.20 -4.56 1.14
N LEU A 92 10.11 -4.55 0.37
CA LEU A 92 9.81 -3.47 -0.59
C LEU A 92 9.50 -2.15 0.10
N LEU A 93 8.76 -2.16 1.21
CA LEU A 93 8.46 -0.95 1.99
C LEU A 93 9.71 -0.36 2.64
N THR A 94 10.60 -1.22 3.17
CA THR A 94 11.88 -0.78 3.73
C THR A 94 12.78 -0.16 2.66
N GLU A 95 12.84 -0.76 1.47
CA GLU A 95 13.60 -0.20 0.34
C GLU A 95 12.97 1.11 -0.17
N ALA A 96 11.64 1.19 -0.22
CA ALA A 96 10.91 2.37 -0.67
C ALA A 96 11.06 3.55 0.28
N THR A 97 10.89 3.33 1.58
CA THR A 97 11.08 4.36 2.62
C THR A 97 12.50 4.89 2.61
N ALA A 98 13.51 4.01 2.57
CA ALA A 98 14.92 4.40 2.48
C ALA A 98 15.25 5.24 1.23
N LEU A 99 14.68 4.88 0.08
CA LEU A 99 14.90 5.62 -1.17
C LEU A 99 14.06 6.92 -1.26
N SER A 100 12.94 7.01 -0.55
CA SER A 100 12.10 8.21 -0.48
C SER A 100 12.57 9.26 0.53
N GLY A 101 13.27 8.83 1.60
CA GLY A 101 13.80 9.72 2.63
C GLY A 101 15.15 10.37 2.28
N GLY A 102 15.80 9.93 1.20
CA GLY A 102 17.06 10.52 0.75
C GLY A 102 16.82 11.65 -0.26
N PHE A 103 17.23 12.88 0.07
CA PHE A 103 17.45 13.91 -0.95
C PHE A 103 18.56 13.44 -1.88
N SER A 104 18.31 13.36 -3.19
CA SER A 104 19.42 13.19 -4.13
C SER A 104 20.21 14.50 -4.18
N MET A 105 21.53 14.44 -4.33
CA MET A 105 22.32 15.66 -4.58
C MET A 105 21.86 16.38 -5.86
N GLU A 106 21.18 15.64 -6.75
CA GLU A 106 20.50 16.13 -7.95
C GLU A 106 19.30 17.04 -7.62
N ASP A 107 18.57 16.76 -6.53
CA ASP A 107 17.43 17.56 -6.08
C ASP A 107 17.88 18.88 -5.43
N LEU A 108 19.06 18.85 -4.78
CA LEU A 108 19.66 20.02 -4.12
C LEU A 108 20.45 20.90 -5.09
N PHE A 109 21.06 20.31 -6.12
CA PHE A 109 21.90 21.01 -7.09
C PHE A 109 21.55 20.62 -8.54
N PRO A 110 20.35 21.02 -9.03
CA PRO A 110 19.86 20.64 -10.37
C PRO A 110 20.76 21.14 -11.52
N SER A 111 21.61 22.14 -11.25
CA SER A 111 22.55 22.69 -12.23
C SER A 111 23.75 21.78 -12.54
N ILE A 112 24.07 20.80 -11.68
CA ILE A 112 25.23 19.92 -11.84
C ILE A 112 24.79 18.59 -12.43
N LYS A 113 24.62 18.56 -13.77
CA LYS A 113 24.17 17.39 -14.54
C LYS A 113 25.04 16.13 -14.34
N MET A 114 26.28 16.29 -13.89
CA MET A 114 27.20 15.17 -13.60
C MET A 114 26.77 14.37 -12.36
N LEU A 115 26.13 15.00 -11.37
CA LEU A 115 25.61 14.31 -10.17
C LEU A 115 24.52 13.29 -10.51
N HIS A 116 23.75 13.56 -11.57
CA HIS A 116 22.74 12.66 -12.12
C HIS A 116 23.30 11.34 -12.67
N PHE A 117 24.60 11.29 -12.99
CA PHE A 117 25.27 10.08 -13.45
C PHE A 117 26.02 9.33 -12.34
N ILE A 118 26.40 10.00 -11.26
CA ILE A 118 27.28 9.43 -10.22
C ILE A 118 26.49 8.70 -9.12
N GLY A 119 25.25 9.10 -8.86
CA GLY A 119 24.50 8.62 -7.69
C GLY A 119 23.96 7.18 -7.79
N GLY A 120 23.79 6.62 -8.99
CA GLY A 120 23.14 5.30 -9.19
C GLY A 120 21.71 5.19 -8.65
N VAL A 121 21.17 6.26 -8.05
CA VAL A 121 19.86 6.34 -7.40
C VAL A 121 18.76 6.09 -8.41
N ALA A 122 18.84 6.68 -9.61
CA ALA A 122 17.87 6.46 -10.68
C ALA A 122 17.76 4.97 -11.07
N SER A 123 18.89 4.26 -11.14
CA SER A 123 18.92 2.82 -11.45
C SER A 123 18.34 1.98 -10.31
N LYS A 124 18.65 2.31 -9.05
CA LYS A 124 18.05 1.66 -7.86
C LYS A 124 16.54 1.89 -7.83
N LEU A 125 16.09 3.13 -8.03
CA LEU A 125 14.68 3.51 -8.06
C LEU A 125 13.91 2.80 -9.18
N LYS A 126 14.52 2.66 -10.36
CA LYS A 126 13.94 1.91 -11.49
C LYS A 126 13.81 0.42 -11.19
N ARG A 127 14.82 -0.18 -10.54
CA ARG A 127 14.80 -1.59 -10.14
C ARG A 127 13.72 -1.84 -9.08
N MET A 128 13.68 -1.01 -8.05
CA MET A 128 12.65 -1.07 -7.02
C MET A 128 11.26 -0.89 -7.62
N HIS A 129 11.06 0.09 -8.50
CA HIS A 129 9.78 0.30 -9.15
C HIS A 129 9.28 -0.92 -9.90
N LYS A 130 10.16 -1.64 -10.60
CA LYS A 130 9.80 -2.90 -11.26
C LYS A 130 9.37 -3.98 -10.28
N ARG A 131 10.04 -4.10 -9.12
CA ARG A 131 9.69 -5.08 -8.09
C ARG A 131 8.33 -4.76 -7.46
N VAL A 132 8.10 -3.51 -7.08
CA VAL A 132 6.81 -3.03 -6.55
C VAL A 132 5.71 -3.21 -7.59
N ASP A 133 5.95 -2.83 -8.84
CA ASP A 133 4.94 -2.95 -9.90
C ASP A 133 4.54 -4.40 -10.17
N LYS A 134 5.51 -5.32 -10.16
CA LYS A 134 5.27 -6.75 -10.28
C LYS A 134 4.45 -7.28 -9.10
N PHE A 135 4.87 -6.98 -7.87
CA PHE A 135 4.16 -7.39 -6.67
C PHE A 135 2.70 -6.91 -6.66
N LEU A 136 2.48 -5.61 -6.93
CA LEU A 136 1.12 -5.07 -6.98
C LEU A 136 0.29 -5.64 -8.12
N ALA A 137 0.90 -6.00 -9.26
CA ALA A 137 0.19 -6.69 -10.34
C ALA A 137 -0.27 -8.09 -9.90
N GLU A 138 0.59 -8.85 -9.23
CA GLU A 138 0.27 -10.19 -8.71
C GLU A 138 -0.86 -10.13 -7.68
N VAL A 139 -0.80 -9.18 -6.74
CA VAL A 139 -1.85 -8.95 -5.76
C VAL A 139 -3.18 -8.62 -6.43
N ILE A 140 -3.21 -7.67 -7.37
CA ILE A 140 -4.44 -7.27 -8.05
C ILE A 140 -5.04 -8.44 -8.84
N GLU A 141 -4.20 -9.22 -9.51
CA GLU A 141 -4.66 -10.39 -10.27
C GLU A 141 -5.23 -11.48 -9.35
N GLU A 142 -4.64 -11.67 -8.16
CA GLU A 142 -5.19 -12.57 -7.15
C GLU A 142 -6.59 -12.14 -6.68
N HIS A 143 -6.80 -10.84 -6.45
CA HIS A 143 -8.11 -10.31 -6.06
C HIS A 143 -9.15 -10.50 -7.17
N ARG A 144 -8.77 -10.25 -8.43
CA ARG A 144 -9.65 -10.52 -9.59
C ARG A 144 -10.03 -11.99 -9.72
N ARG A 145 -9.06 -12.90 -9.56
CA ARG A 145 -9.29 -14.34 -9.67
C ARG A 145 -10.20 -14.85 -8.53
N ASN A 146 -10.03 -14.33 -7.33
CA ASN A 146 -10.84 -14.75 -6.18
C ASN A 146 -12.25 -14.11 -6.22
N GLY A 147 -12.39 -12.88 -6.73
CA GLY A 147 -13.67 -12.21 -6.96
C GLY A 147 -14.59 -12.98 -7.91
N THR A 148 -14.05 -13.59 -8.98
CA THR A 148 -14.82 -14.42 -9.92
C THR A 148 -15.19 -15.80 -9.37
N THR A 149 -14.60 -16.25 -8.26
CA THR A 149 -14.92 -17.55 -7.64
C THR A 149 -16.00 -17.45 -6.56
N THR A 150 -16.36 -16.24 -6.13
CA THR A 150 -17.25 -15.99 -4.98
C THR A 150 -18.70 -15.72 -5.37
N GLU A 151 -19.09 -15.96 -6.63
CA GLU A 151 -20.51 -15.96 -7.03
C GLU A 151 -21.29 -17.18 -6.50
N CYS A 152 -20.64 -18.15 -5.84
CA CYS A 152 -21.26 -19.39 -5.36
C CYS A 152 -21.39 -19.55 -3.83
N SER A 153 -21.03 -18.55 -3.02
CA SER A 153 -21.06 -18.69 -1.55
C SER A 153 -21.76 -17.52 -0.89
N ASN A 154 -23.09 -17.64 -0.76
CA ASN A 154 -23.95 -16.67 -0.09
C ASN A 154 -23.93 -16.84 1.45
N ASP A 155 -22.76 -17.13 2.04
CA ASP A 155 -22.63 -17.33 3.49
C ASP A 155 -21.26 -16.85 3.99
N GLY A 156 -21.29 -15.81 4.84
CA GLY A 156 -20.13 -15.16 5.43
C GLY A 156 -19.64 -13.94 4.65
N GLN A 157 -19.83 -12.74 5.22
CA GLN A 157 -19.20 -11.50 4.74
C GLN A 157 -17.69 -11.71 4.57
N SER A 158 -17.21 -11.93 3.35
CA SER A 158 -15.79 -11.71 3.07
C SER A 158 -15.55 -10.22 3.27
N GLU A 159 -14.80 -9.86 4.31
CA GLU A 159 -14.43 -8.48 4.61
C GLU A 159 -13.75 -7.88 3.37
N GLU A 160 -14.42 -6.95 2.72
CA GLU A 160 -13.94 -6.32 1.50
C GLU A 160 -12.71 -5.48 1.82
N ASP A 161 -11.58 -5.79 1.16
CA ASP A 161 -10.33 -5.06 1.34
C ASP A 161 -10.18 -3.89 0.36
N LEU A 162 -9.15 -3.07 0.53
CA LEU A 162 -8.91 -1.91 -0.34
C LEU A 162 -8.83 -2.28 -1.82
N VAL A 163 -8.18 -3.39 -2.16
CA VAL A 163 -8.01 -3.77 -3.57
C VAL A 163 -9.38 -4.10 -4.18
N ASP A 164 -10.21 -4.87 -3.45
CA ASP A 164 -11.57 -5.18 -3.87
C ASP A 164 -12.40 -3.90 -4.09
N VAL A 165 -12.33 -2.94 -3.16
CA VAL A 165 -13.04 -1.66 -3.28
C VAL A 165 -12.59 -0.87 -4.51
N LEU A 166 -11.28 -0.74 -4.73
CA LEU A 166 -10.74 0.01 -5.88
C LEU A 166 -11.11 -0.62 -7.22
N LEU A 167 -11.15 -1.95 -7.29
CA LEU A 167 -11.60 -2.69 -8.46
C LEU A 167 -13.09 -2.47 -8.73
N ARG A 168 -13.94 -2.58 -7.70
CA ARG A 168 -15.37 -2.27 -7.81
C ARG A 168 -15.62 -0.83 -8.28
N VAL A 169 -14.92 0.14 -7.70
CA VAL A 169 -15.04 1.56 -8.08
C VAL A 169 -14.58 1.77 -9.52
N GLN A 170 -13.51 1.09 -9.96
CA GLN A 170 -13.08 1.11 -11.36
C GLN A 170 -14.15 0.55 -12.31
N GLU A 171 -14.81 -0.55 -11.93
CA GLU A 171 -15.82 -1.23 -12.75
C GLU A 171 -17.17 -0.49 -12.81
N SER A 172 -17.51 0.31 -11.78
CA SER A 172 -18.75 1.09 -11.75
C SER A 172 -18.91 2.04 -12.94
N GLY A 173 -17.81 2.55 -13.50
CA GLY A 173 -17.83 3.50 -14.61
C GLY A 173 -18.42 4.89 -14.29
N GLU A 174 -18.78 5.16 -13.04
CA GLU A 174 -19.48 6.39 -12.61
C GLU A 174 -18.53 7.59 -12.41
N LEU A 175 -17.22 7.36 -12.53
CA LEU A 175 -16.21 8.37 -12.27
C LEU A 175 -16.04 9.32 -13.47
N GLN A 176 -15.94 10.62 -13.18
CA GLN A 176 -15.60 11.64 -14.17
C GLN A 176 -14.24 11.35 -14.84
N PHE A 177 -13.28 10.84 -14.06
CA PHE A 177 -12.00 10.35 -14.55
C PHE A 177 -11.89 8.85 -14.24
N PRO A 178 -11.90 7.96 -15.25
CA PRO A 178 -11.80 6.52 -15.02
C PRO A 178 -10.53 6.14 -14.24
N LEU A 179 -10.66 5.25 -13.26
CA LEU A 179 -9.50 4.67 -12.60
C LEU A 179 -8.78 3.74 -13.56
N THR A 180 -7.53 4.06 -13.88
CA THR A 180 -6.62 3.17 -14.57
C THR A 180 -5.94 2.23 -13.58
N MET A 181 -5.36 1.14 -14.09
CA MET A 181 -4.53 0.24 -13.27
C MET A 181 -3.38 0.96 -12.56
N ALA A 182 -2.80 1.98 -13.22
CA ALA A 182 -1.77 2.81 -12.62
C ALA A 182 -2.29 3.62 -11.42
N ASN A 183 -3.55 4.05 -11.45
CA ASN A 183 -4.18 4.76 -10.31
C ASN A 183 -4.37 3.83 -9.13
N ILE A 184 -4.89 2.62 -9.37
CA ILE A 184 -5.10 1.61 -8.32
C ILE A 184 -3.77 1.29 -7.64
N LYS A 185 -2.74 0.94 -8.43
CA LYS A 185 -1.39 0.66 -7.90
C LYS A 185 -0.82 1.85 -7.13
N ALA A 186 -1.03 3.08 -7.60
CA ALA A 186 -0.54 4.28 -6.91
C ALA A 186 -1.25 4.52 -5.57
N VAL A 187 -2.57 4.31 -5.50
CA VAL A 187 -3.36 4.46 -4.26
C VAL A 187 -2.96 3.41 -3.24
N ILE A 188 -2.82 2.14 -3.65
CA ILE A 188 -2.33 1.06 -2.79
C ILE A 188 -0.94 1.41 -2.25
N LEU A 189 -0.01 1.79 -3.13
CA LEU A 189 1.36 2.12 -2.73
C LEU A 189 1.42 3.25 -1.71
N VAL A 190 0.61 4.30 -1.88
CA VAL A 190 0.53 5.40 -0.91
C VAL A 190 -0.06 4.93 0.42
N SER A 191 -1.09 4.07 0.38
CA SER A 191 -1.78 3.59 1.59
C SER A 191 -0.96 2.61 2.41
N VAL A 192 0.08 1.99 1.82
CA VAL A 192 0.96 1.05 2.52
C VAL A 192 2.28 1.68 2.96
N ILE A 193 2.69 2.79 2.33
CA ILE A 193 3.94 3.50 2.70
C ILE A 193 3.73 4.54 3.80
N TYR A 194 2.53 5.13 3.92
CA TYR A 194 2.18 6.19 4.89
C TYR A 194 1.11 5.71 5.86
#